data_AF-A0A2W4U4K5-F1
#
_entry.id   AF-A0A2W4U4K5-F1
#
_cell.length_a   1.000
_cell.length_b   1.000
_cell.length_c   1.000
_cell.angle_alpha   90.00
_cell.angle_beta   90.00
_cell.angle_gamma   90.00
#
_symmetry.space_group_name_H-M   'P 1'
#
loop_
_entity.id
_entity.type
_entity.pdbx_description
1 polymer ?
#
loop_
_entity_poly.entity_id
_entity_poly.type
_entity_poly.pdbx_seq_one_letter_code
_entity_poly.pdbx_strand_id
1 'polypeptide(L)'
;MNIRKACIMLGLLGLLTACGNNLDGVYKDDLGLQKYEFQGNGTVYVSTMGVTREAAYEVEDKKVKITSDGETTIYDLNEDGTIKGPLGMTLRPAEAQ
;
A
#
# COMPACT_ATOMS: atom_id res chain seq x y z
N MET A 1 25.18 -45.60 22.92
CA MET A 1 25.18 -45.82 21.46
C MET A 1 23.74 -46.17 21.09
N ASN A 2 22.87 -45.35 20.49
CA ASN A 2 22.98 -44.12 19.72
C ASN A 2 21.71 -43.24 19.92
N ILE A 3 21.83 -42.09 20.61
CA ILE A 3 20.85 -41.00 20.63
C ILE A 3 21.43 -39.89 19.77
N ARG A 4 21.44 -40.06 18.45
CA ARG A 4 21.91 -39.04 17.51
C ARG A 4 21.19 -39.25 16.18
N LYS A 5 20.54 -38.20 15.68
CA LYS A 5 19.92 -38.06 14.35
C LYS A 5 18.45 -38.46 14.24
N ALA A 6 17.59 -37.86 15.06
CA ALA A 6 16.23 -37.53 14.60
C ALA A 6 16.27 -36.07 14.13
N CYS A 7 16.80 -35.87 12.92
CA CYS A 7 16.80 -34.60 12.23
C CYS A 7 15.35 -34.14 12.06
N ILE A 8 14.95 -33.19 12.92
CA ILE A 8 14.36 -31.91 12.51
C ILE A 8 13.64 -32.01 11.17
N MET A 9 12.50 -32.70 11.18
CA MET A 9 11.54 -32.70 10.07
C MET A 9 10.19 -32.35 10.69
N LEU A 10 10.05 -31.09 11.09
CA LEU A 10 8.75 -30.53 11.43
C LEU A 10 8.63 -29.17 10.77
N GLY A 11 8.02 -29.22 9.59
CA GLY A 11 7.16 -28.17 9.07
C GLY A 11 7.82 -26.82 8.93
N LEU A 12 8.43 -26.60 7.77
CA LEU A 12 8.53 -25.33 7.09
C LEU A 12 7.10 -24.75 6.95
N LEU A 13 6.56 -24.20 8.05
CA LEU A 13 5.27 -23.52 8.08
C LEU A 13 5.41 -22.26 7.23
N GLY A 14 4.54 -22.19 6.22
CA GLY A 14 4.49 -21.20 5.16
C GLY A 14 5.12 -19.85 5.50
N LEU A 15 6.23 -19.57 4.82
CA LEU A 15 6.44 -18.23 4.30
C LEU A 15 5.28 -17.97 3.33
N LEU A 16 4.10 -17.64 3.87
CA LEU A 16 3.18 -16.75 3.19
C LEU A 16 4.00 -15.49 3.01
N THR A 17 4.73 -15.41 1.90
CA THR A 17 5.10 -14.14 1.33
C THR A 17 3.77 -13.46 1.08
N ALA A 18 3.29 -12.73 2.09
CA ALA A 18 2.47 -11.58 1.87
C ALA A 18 3.34 -10.68 0.99
N CYS A 19 3.39 -10.98 -0.31
CA CYS A 19 3.55 -9.98 -1.34
C CYS A 19 2.29 -9.10 -1.23
N GLY A 20 2.16 -8.40 -0.11
CA GLY A 20 1.39 -7.19 -0.08
C GLY A 20 2.05 -6.33 -1.14
N ASN A 21 1.34 -6.10 -2.24
CA ASN A 21 1.80 -5.20 -3.27
C ASN A 21 1.92 -3.82 -2.62
N ASN A 22 3.11 -3.52 -2.09
CA ASN A 22 3.38 -2.19 -1.57
C ASN A 22 3.42 -1.26 -2.76
N LEU A 23 2.52 -0.28 -2.76
CA LEU A 23 2.59 0.81 -3.71
C LEU A 23 3.87 1.59 -3.43
N ASP A 24 4.54 2.00 -4.50
CA ASP A 24 5.68 2.90 -4.47
C ASP A 24 5.48 3.96 -5.56
N GLY A 25 5.88 5.19 -5.26
CA GLY A 25 5.78 6.32 -6.16
C GLY A 25 4.59 7.25 -5.93
N VAL A 26 4.48 8.21 -6.85
CA VAL A 26 3.54 9.34 -6.76
C VAL A 26 2.28 9.05 -7.56
N TYR A 27 1.13 9.30 -6.96
CA TYR A 27 -0.19 9.23 -7.56
C TYR A 27 -0.85 10.59 -7.46
N LYS A 28 -1.43 11.11 -8.54
CA LYS A 28 -2.05 12.43 -8.54
C LYS A 28 -3.32 12.48 -9.37
N ASP A 29 -4.22 13.39 -9.03
CA ASP A 29 -5.33 13.73 -9.90
C ASP A 29 -4.86 14.55 -11.12
N ASP A 30 -5.73 14.71 -12.11
CA ASP A 30 -5.39 15.39 -13.37
C ASP A 30 -5.01 16.87 -13.16
N LEU A 31 -5.47 17.48 -12.06
CA LEU A 31 -5.20 18.89 -11.72
C LEU A 31 -3.98 19.06 -10.79
N GLY A 32 -3.43 17.98 -10.24
CA GLY A 32 -2.38 18.02 -9.22
C GLY A 32 -2.80 18.59 -7.87
N LEU A 33 -4.11 18.68 -7.60
CA LEU A 33 -4.65 19.18 -6.32
C LEU A 33 -4.61 18.11 -5.23
N GLN A 34 -4.66 16.83 -5.64
CA GLN A 34 -4.46 15.67 -4.79
C GLN A 34 -3.18 14.95 -5.23
N LYS A 35 -2.22 14.77 -4.33
CA LYS A 35 -0.98 14.02 -4.58
C LYS A 35 -0.70 13.07 -3.41
N TYR A 36 -0.54 11.79 -3.71
CA TYR A 36 -0.30 10.73 -2.74
C TYR A 36 1.03 10.08 -3.09
N GLU A 37 1.96 10.06 -2.15
CA GLU A 37 3.32 9.57 -2.37
C GLU A 37 3.60 8.39 -1.47
N PHE A 38 3.47 7.18 -2.03
CA PHE A 38 3.67 5.93 -1.33
C PHE A 38 5.16 5.60 -1.26
N GLN A 39 5.64 5.22 -0.07
CA GLN A 39 7.07 4.99 0.20
C GLN A 39 7.48 3.51 0.11
N GLY A 40 6.57 2.61 -0.29
CA GLY A 40 6.84 1.17 -0.36
C GLY A 40 6.99 0.45 1.00
N ASN A 41 6.93 1.19 2.11
CA ASN A 41 7.20 0.69 3.47
C ASN A 41 5.98 0.76 4.42
N GLY A 42 4.78 1.01 3.87
CA GLY A 42 3.55 1.22 4.66
C GLY A 42 3.27 2.68 5.03
N THR A 43 4.14 3.62 4.67
CA THR A 43 3.91 5.07 4.82
C THR A 43 3.48 5.72 3.50
N VAL A 44 2.50 6.62 3.56
CA VAL A 44 2.08 7.48 2.44
C VAL A 44 2.03 8.94 2.88
N TYR A 45 2.53 9.84 2.03
CA TYR A 45 2.32 11.28 2.19
C TYR A 45 1.11 11.72 1.37
N VAL A 46 0.07 12.19 2.04
CA VAL A 46 -1.17 12.69 1.44
C VAL A 46 -1.09 14.21 1.37
N SER A 47 -1.07 14.75 0.15
CA SER A 47 -1.10 16.18 -0.13
C SER A 47 -2.43 16.59 -0.74
N THR A 48 -3.14 17.50 -0.09
CA THR A 48 -4.37 18.11 -0.59
C THR A 48 -4.22 19.62 -0.60
N MET A 49 -4.39 20.25 -1.77
CA MET A 49 -4.28 21.71 -1.93
C MET A 49 -3.01 22.31 -1.29
N GLY A 50 -1.88 21.61 -1.41
CA GLY A 50 -0.57 22.05 -0.90
C GLY A 50 -0.30 21.73 0.58
N VAL A 51 -1.27 21.18 1.32
CA VAL A 51 -1.06 20.70 2.70
C VAL A 51 -0.73 19.21 2.67
N THR A 52 0.41 18.82 3.24
CA THR A 52 0.86 17.42 3.29
C THR A 52 0.78 16.86 4.70
N ARG A 53 0.28 15.63 4.82
CA ARG A 53 0.26 14.85 6.07
C ARG A 53 0.81 13.45 5.82
N GLU A 54 1.48 12.91 6.82
CA GLU A 54 1.88 11.50 6.83
C GLU A 54 0.69 10.64 7.29
N ALA A 55 0.54 9.47 6.67
CA ALA A 55 -0.46 8.47 7.04
C ALA A 55 0.10 7.05 6.83
N ALA A 56 -0.49 6.09 7.53
CA ALA A 56 -0.23 4.68 7.28
C ALA A 56 -1.10 4.18 6.12
N TYR A 57 -0.59 3.25 5.32
CA TYR A 57 -1.39 2.55 4.33
C TYR A 57 -1.17 1.04 4.32
N GLU A 58 -2.18 0.34 3.83
CA GLU A 58 -2.15 -1.10 3.56
C GLU A 58 -2.82 -1.35 2.20
N VAL A 59 -2.31 -2.35 1.47
CA VAL A 59 -2.92 -2.81 0.22
C VAL A 59 -3.37 -4.25 0.42
N GLU A 60 -4.69 -4.47 0.33
CA GLU A 60 -5.33 -5.77 0.50
C GLU A 60 -6.54 -5.87 -0.44
N ASP A 61 -6.73 -7.00 -1.12
CA ASP A 61 -7.94 -7.27 -1.92
C ASP A 61 -8.33 -6.17 -2.93
N LYS A 62 -7.33 -5.65 -3.67
CA LYS A 62 -7.50 -4.51 -4.61
C LYS A 62 -8.06 -3.25 -3.93
N LYS A 63 -7.81 -3.08 -2.63
CA LYS A 63 -8.08 -1.86 -1.88
C LYS A 63 -6.78 -1.23 -1.40
N VAL A 64 -6.76 0.09 -1.36
CA VAL A 64 -5.77 0.84 -0.59
C VAL A 64 -6.50 1.37 0.64
N LYS A 65 -6.08 0.97 1.83
CA LYS A 65 -6.61 1.48 3.09
C LYS A 65 -5.62 2.50 3.61
N ILE A 66 -6.04 3.74 3.83
CA ILE A 66 -5.18 4.79 4.37
C ILE A 66 -5.75 5.21 5.72
N THR A 67 -4.94 5.13 6.76
CA THR A 67 -5.32 5.45 8.13
C THR A 67 -4.59 6.70 8.59
N SER A 68 -5.36 7.71 8.98
CA SER A 68 -4.87 8.98 9.51
C SER A 68 -5.81 9.42 10.65
N ASP A 69 -5.26 9.94 11.74
CA ASP A 69 -6.02 10.41 12.91
C ASP A 69 -7.04 9.40 13.48
N GLY A 70 -6.73 8.09 13.36
CA GLY A 70 -7.59 7.00 13.83
C GLY A 70 -8.74 6.61 12.89
N GLU A 71 -8.88 7.29 11.75
CA GLU A 71 -9.88 6.99 10.73
C GLU A 71 -9.23 6.33 9.51
N THR A 72 -9.88 5.28 9.00
CA THR A 72 -9.44 4.58 7.79
C THR A 72 -10.35 4.94 6.62
N THR A 73 -9.77 5.50 5.58
CA THR A 73 -10.44 5.67 4.28
C THR A 73 -10.04 4.51 3.36
N ILE A 74 -11.03 3.92 2.69
CA ILE A 74 -10.84 2.81 1.76
C ILE A 74 -10.97 3.33 0.32
N TYR A 75 -9.98 3.00 -0.49
CA TYR A 75 -9.90 3.34 -1.91
C TYR A 75 -9.86 2.06 -2.75
N ASP A 76 -10.33 2.12 -3.98
CA ASP A 76 -10.23 1.03 -4.94
C ASP A 76 -8.92 1.13 -5.74
N LEU A 77 -8.15 0.06 -5.79
CA LEU A 77 -6.99 -0.08 -6.67
C LEU A 77 -7.39 -0.84 -7.94
N ASN A 78 -7.38 -0.15 -9.08
CA ASN A 78 -7.73 -0.73 -10.36
C ASN A 78 -6.54 -1.50 -10.97
N GLU A 79 -6.83 -2.36 -11.94
CA GLU A 79 -5.82 -3.17 -12.64
C GLU A 79 -4.84 -2.34 -13.47
N ASP A 80 -5.24 -1.14 -13.89
CA ASP A 80 -4.39 -0.16 -14.59
C ASP A 80 -3.52 0.66 -13.62
N GLY A 81 -3.53 0.34 -12.33
CA GLY A 81 -2.80 1.04 -11.28
C GLY A 81 -3.47 2.33 -10.80
N THR A 82 -4.59 2.76 -11.36
CA THR A 82 -5.29 3.95 -10.84
C THR A 82 -5.97 3.67 -9.50
N ILE A 83 -6.01 4.69 -8.65
CA ILE A 83 -6.64 4.63 -7.32
C ILE A 83 -7.91 5.48 -7.36
N LYS A 84 -9.07 4.88 -7.08
CA LYS A 84 -10.35 5.60 -6.98
C LYS A 84 -10.73 5.78 -5.52
N GLY A 85 -11.09 7.01 -5.16
CA GLY A 85 -11.55 7.35 -3.83
C GLY A 85 -12.99 7.83 -3.77
N PRO A 86 -13.43 8.23 -2.58
CA PRO A 86 -14.74 8.86 -2.38
C PRO A 86 -14.94 10.10 -3.28
N LEU A 87 -16.20 10.47 -3.49
CA LEU A 87 -16.61 11.70 -4.20
C LEU A 87 -16.06 11.84 -5.64
N GLY A 88 -15.79 10.72 -6.31
CA GLY A 88 -15.33 10.71 -7.71
C GLY A 88 -13.84 11.00 -7.88
N MET A 89 -13.05 11.02 -6.79
CA MET A 89 -11.61 11.19 -6.87
C MET A 89 -10.96 10.04 -7.63
N THR A 90 -10.06 10.37 -8.56
CA THR A 90 -9.21 9.40 -9.25
C THR A 90 -7.77 9.90 -9.22
N LEU A 91 -6.86 9.07 -8.70
CA LEU A 91 -5.43 9.32 -8.72
C LEU A 91 -4.78 8.37 -9.72
N ARG A 92 -3.88 8.91 -10.54
CA ARG A 92 -3.12 8.18 -11.54
C ARG A 92 -1.66 8.12 -11.13
N PRO A 93 -0.95 7.00 -11.38
CA PRO A 93 0.50 6.98 -11.27
C PRO A 93 1.07 8.15 -12.09
N ALA A 94 1.88 9.00 -11.45
CA ALA A 94 2.68 9.96 -12.17
C ALA A 94 3.81 9.18 -12.85
N GLU A 95 3.95 9.32 -14.17
CA GLU A 95 5.09 8.74 -14.87
C GLU A 95 6.39 9.23 -14.21
N ALA A 96 7.33 8.31 -13.98
CA ALA A 96 8.68 8.67 -13.58
C ALA A 96 9.30 9.49 -14.74
N GLN A 97 9.59 10.76 -14.48
CA GLN A 97 10.34 11.62 -15.41
C GLN A 97 11.79 11.17 -15.50
#